data_AF-A0A8H3IXF4-F1
#
_entry.id   AF-A0A8H3IXF4-F1
#
_cell.length_a   1.000
_cell.length_b   1.000
_cell.length_c   1.000
_cell.angle_alpha   90.00
_cell.angle_beta   90.00
_cell.angle_gamma   90.00
#
_symmetry.space_group_name_H-M   'P 1'
#
loop_
_entity.id
_entity.type
_entity.pdbx_description
1 polymer ?
#
loop_
_entity_poly.entity_id
_entity_poly.type
_entity_poly.pdbx_seq_one_letter_code
_entity_poly.pdbx_strand_id
1 'polypeptide(L)'
;MSSTPIEDAIRLKITAALQPTALEIHNDSSQHAHHAAMQNSASTSNETHFRVLIASAAFEAKMQPARHRMVYALLKEELERKGGIHALQLRTRTPGEEERLSAKEGVEGEGR
;
A
#
# COMPACT_ATOMS: atom_id res chain seq x y z
N MET A 1 -13.18 17.08 4.63
CA MET A 1 -12.35 16.81 3.43
C MET A 1 -11.28 15.84 3.86
N SER A 2 -11.25 14.62 3.31
CA SER A 2 -10.32 13.56 3.74
C SER A 2 -8.88 13.99 3.48
N SER A 3 -8.00 13.77 4.46
CA SER A 3 -6.61 14.22 4.42
C SER A 3 -5.71 13.35 3.52
N THR A 4 -6.23 12.27 2.92
CA THR A 4 -5.49 11.29 2.10
C THR A 4 -6.23 10.92 0.80
N PRO A 5 -6.31 11.82 -0.20
CA PRO A 5 -7.06 11.56 -1.44
C PRO A 5 -6.48 10.43 -2.30
N ILE A 6 -5.17 10.18 -2.22
CA ILE A 6 -4.50 9.08 -2.95
C ILE A 6 -4.87 7.73 -2.34
N GLU A 7 -4.85 7.63 -1.02
CA GLU A 7 -5.21 6.41 -0.28
C GLU A 7 -6.63 5.96 -0.57
N ASP A 8 -7.60 6.88 -0.55
CA ASP A 8 -8.99 6.54 -0.80
C ASP A 8 -9.20 6.07 -2.25
N ALA A 9 -8.51 6.69 -3.23
CA ALA A 9 -8.51 6.25 -4.62
C ALA A 9 -7.93 4.83 -4.79
N ILE A 10 -6.78 4.54 -4.14
CA ILE A 10 -6.17 3.21 -4.13
C ILE A 10 -7.15 2.20 -3.53
N ARG A 11 -7.76 2.55 -2.39
CA ARG A 11 -8.71 1.68 -1.68
C ARG A 11 -9.87 1.31 -2.57
N LEU A 12 -10.53 2.31 -3.16
CA LEU A 12 -11.69 2.12 -4.03
C LEU A 12 -11.34 1.23 -5.24
N LYS A 13 -10.22 1.47 -5.92
CA LYS A 13 -9.82 0.67 -7.08
C LYS A 13 -9.52 -0.78 -6.73
N ILE A 14 -8.76 -1.00 -5.65
CA ILE A 14 -8.43 -2.36 -5.20
C ILE A 14 -9.69 -3.08 -4.76
N THR A 15 -10.56 -2.44 -3.96
CA THR A 15 -11.79 -3.05 -3.50
C THR A 15 -12.72 -3.40 -4.66
N ALA A 16 -12.86 -2.51 -5.65
CA ALA A 16 -13.68 -2.75 -6.83
C ALA A 16 -13.15 -3.87 -7.73
N ALA A 17 -11.82 -3.96 -7.92
CA ALA A 17 -11.22 -4.91 -8.86
C ALA A 17 -10.91 -6.28 -8.26
N LEU A 18 -10.54 -6.35 -6.97
CA LEU A 18 -9.99 -7.54 -6.33
C LEU A 18 -10.81 -8.06 -5.16
N GLN A 19 -11.81 -7.28 -4.69
CA GLN A 19 -12.69 -7.62 -3.58
C GLN A 19 -11.94 -8.30 -2.42
N PRO A 20 -10.90 -7.65 -1.88
CA PRO A 20 -10.06 -8.26 -0.87
C PRO A 20 -10.83 -8.48 0.42
N THR A 21 -10.50 -9.57 1.12
CA THR A 21 -11.00 -9.86 2.46
C THR A 21 -10.35 -8.94 3.50
N ALA A 22 -9.10 -8.53 3.29
CA ALA A 22 -8.45 -7.48 4.07
C ALA A 22 -7.62 -6.54 3.19
N LEU A 23 -7.65 -5.27 3.55
CA LEU A 23 -6.96 -4.20 2.84
C LEU A 23 -6.42 -3.19 3.84
N GLU A 24 -5.09 -3.09 3.90
CA GLU A 24 -4.37 -2.14 4.73
C GLU A 24 -3.52 -1.24 3.84
N ILE A 25 -3.65 0.08 4.04
CA ILE A 25 -2.87 1.07 3.32
C ILE A 25 -2.14 1.90 4.38
N HIS A 26 -0.83 1.97 4.25
CA HIS A 26 0.02 2.78 5.12
C HIS A 26 0.78 3.79 4.28
N ASN A 27 0.64 5.06 4.64
CA ASN A 27 1.44 6.15 4.09
C ASN A 27 2.68 6.35 4.97
N ASP A 28 3.84 5.88 4.49
CA ASP A 28 5.11 6.03 5.20
C ASP A 28 5.82 7.35 4.86
N SER A 29 5.17 8.21 4.07
CA SER A 29 5.78 9.43 3.57
C SER A 29 5.94 10.54 4.63
N SER A 30 5.48 10.29 5.86
CA SER A 30 5.55 11.20 7.01
C SER A 30 6.92 11.25 7.70
N GLN A 31 7.84 10.33 7.41
CA GLN A 31 9.13 10.24 8.14
C GLN A 31 10.15 11.34 7.79
N HIS A 32 9.90 12.20 6.79
CA HIS A 32 10.84 13.25 6.37
C HIS A 32 10.38 14.69 6.72
N ALA A 33 9.37 14.86 7.58
CA ALA A 33 8.98 16.19 8.07
C ALA A 33 9.89 16.75 9.18
N HIS A 34 11.04 16.12 9.46
CA HIS A 34 12.03 16.64 10.39
C HIS A 34 13.09 17.44 9.64
N HIS A 35 12.74 18.64 9.18
CA HIS A 35 13.61 19.83 9.07
C HIS A 35 12.86 20.93 8.29
N ALA A 36 11.83 21.51 8.91
CA ALA A 36 11.33 22.82 8.53
C ALA A 36 12.35 23.91 8.96
N ALA A 37 13.54 23.91 8.35
CA ALA A 37 14.53 24.96 8.54
C ALA A 37 15.19 25.28 7.20
N MET A 38 14.58 26.24 6.50
CA MET A 38 15.14 27.02 5.39
C MET A 38 15.51 26.26 4.11
N GLN A 39 15.46 27.03 3.01
CA GLN A 39 16.05 26.75 1.70
C GLN A 39 15.24 25.86 0.75
N ASN A 40 14.43 26.53 -0.07
CA ASN A 40 14.66 26.57 -1.51
C ASN A 40 15.15 25.25 -2.15
N SER A 41 14.25 24.28 -2.29
CA SER A 41 14.31 23.30 -3.38
C SER A 41 12.97 22.59 -3.50
N ALA A 42 12.35 22.77 -4.66
CA ALA A 42 11.10 22.18 -5.08
C ALA A 42 11.25 20.66 -5.37
N SER A 43 11.55 19.88 -4.33
CA SER A 43 11.36 18.42 -4.33
C SER A 43 10.44 18.03 -3.17
N THR A 44 9.31 18.73 -3.12
CA THR A 44 8.18 18.54 -2.22
C THR A 44 7.41 17.27 -2.62
N SER A 45 7.97 16.10 -2.36
CA SER A 45 7.29 14.84 -2.63
C SER A 45 7.03 14.10 -1.32
N ASN A 46 6.15 14.70 -0.52
CA ASN A 46 5.73 14.25 0.81
C ASN A 46 4.69 13.10 0.77
N GLU A 47 4.38 12.55 -0.39
CA GLU A 47 3.46 11.41 -0.57
C GLU A 47 4.04 10.41 -1.59
N THR A 48 5.27 9.96 -1.35
CA THR A 48 6.02 9.14 -2.33
C THR A 48 6.09 7.67 -1.98
N HIS A 49 5.94 7.32 -0.71
CA HIS A 49 6.08 5.97 -0.19
C HIS A 49 4.77 5.46 0.38
N PHE A 50 4.18 4.48 -0.30
CA PHE A 50 2.96 3.81 0.15
C PHE A 50 3.22 2.33 0.32
N ARG A 51 2.70 1.75 1.41
CA ARG A 51 2.66 0.30 1.61
C ARG A 51 1.21 -0.15 1.57
N VAL A 52 0.92 -1.12 0.71
CA VAL A 52 -0.42 -1.66 0.54
C VAL A 52 -0.38 -3.16 0.76
N LEU A 53 -1.12 -3.61 1.76
CA LEU A 53 -1.34 -5.01 2.15
C LEU A 53 -2.72 -5.42 1.66
N ILE A 54 -2.78 -6.49 0.88
CA ILE A 54 -4.01 -6.97 0.25
C ILE A 54 -4.09 -8.47 0.45
N ALA A 55 -5.15 -8.93 1.10
CA ALA A 55 -5.52 -10.33 1.11
C ALA A 55 -6.77 -10.56 0.28
N SER A 56 -6.67 -11.47 -0.68
CA SER A 56 -7.79 -11.84 -1.55
C SER A 56 -7.61 -13.26 -2.08
N ALA A 57 -8.72 -13.99 -2.21
CA ALA A 57 -8.74 -15.30 -2.86
C ALA A 57 -8.32 -15.21 -4.35
N ALA A 58 -8.43 -14.02 -4.97
CA ALA A 58 -7.96 -13.78 -6.34
C ALA A 58 -6.45 -14.05 -6.53
N PHE A 59 -5.69 -14.07 -5.43
CA PHE A 59 -4.26 -14.31 -5.42
C PHE A 59 -3.87 -15.78 -5.26
N GLU A 60 -4.78 -16.65 -4.79
CA GLU A 60 -4.50 -18.09 -4.62
C GLU A 60 -4.20 -18.76 -5.96
N ALA A 61 -4.90 -18.35 -7.02
CA ALA A 61 -4.71 -18.88 -8.36
C ALA A 61 -3.52 -18.27 -9.13
N LYS A 62 -2.71 -17.39 -8.53
CA LYS A 62 -1.69 -16.60 -9.24
C LYS A 62 -0.33 -16.61 -8.53
N MET A 63 0.74 -16.58 -9.32
CA MET A 63 2.12 -16.42 -8.81
C MET A 63 2.37 -14.97 -8.36
N GLN A 64 3.21 -14.78 -7.34
CA GLN A 64 3.50 -13.47 -6.74
C GLN A 64 3.81 -12.33 -7.75
N PRO A 65 4.63 -12.53 -8.80
CA PRO A 65 4.88 -11.49 -9.80
C PRO A 65 3.61 -11.10 -10.58
N ALA A 66 2.74 -12.06 -10.88
CA ALA A 66 1.49 -11.80 -11.60
C ALA A 66 0.52 -10.98 -10.74
N ARG A 67 0.46 -11.25 -9.42
CA ARG A 67 -0.35 -10.48 -8.47
C ARG A 67 0.10 -9.02 -8.43
N HIS A 68 1.41 -8.81 -8.29
CA HIS A 68 2.00 -7.47 -8.28
C HIS A 68 1.69 -6.74 -9.59
N ARG A 69 1.90 -7.39 -10.75
CA ARG A 69 1.59 -6.78 -12.05
C ARG A 69 0.14 -6.35 -12.18
N MET A 70 -0.81 -7.15 -11.68
CA MET A 70 -2.23 -6.78 -11.72
C MET A 70 -2.51 -5.51 -10.92
N VAL A 71 -1.99 -5.43 -9.69
CA VAL A 71 -2.24 -4.26 -8.84
C VAL A 71 -1.47 -3.03 -9.32
N TYR A 72 -0.22 -3.20 -9.77
CA TYR A 72 0.51 -2.11 -10.43
C TYR A 72 -0.23 -1.61 -11.67
N ALA A 73 -0.86 -2.48 -12.45
CA ALA A 73 -1.66 -2.06 -13.60
C ALA A 73 -2.91 -1.28 -13.17
N LEU A 74 -3.60 -1.69 -12.10
CA LEU A 74 -4.75 -0.98 -11.56
C LEU A 74 -4.39 0.40 -11.03
N LEU A 75 -3.22 0.51 -10.38
CA LEU A 75 -2.72 1.75 -9.79
C LEU A 75 -1.83 2.54 -10.75
N LYS A 76 -1.62 2.06 -11.97
CA LYS A 76 -0.71 2.67 -12.95
C LYS A 76 -1.13 4.11 -13.23
N GLU A 77 -2.43 4.34 -13.33
CA GLU A 77 -3.00 5.67 -13.53
C GLU A 77 -2.72 6.61 -12.34
N GLU A 78 -2.75 6.09 -11.12
CA GLU A 78 -2.40 6.83 -9.90
C GLU A 78 -0.88 7.08 -9.78
N LEU A 79 -0.05 6.12 -10.20
CA LEU A 79 1.41 6.29 -10.25
C LEU A 79 1.81 7.34 -11.29
N GLU A 80 1.14 7.36 -12.45
CA GLU A 80 1.43 8.30 -13.55
C GLU A 80 0.77 9.68 -13.37
N ARG A 81 -0.06 9.89 -12.33
CA ARG A 81 -0.60 11.21 -12.00
C ARG A 81 0.53 12.17 -11.62
N LYS A 82 0.33 13.46 -11.92
CA LYS A 82 1.24 14.54 -11.49
C LYS A 82 1.24 14.60 -9.95
N GLY A 83 2.41 14.40 -9.34
CA GLY A 83 2.56 14.23 -7.88
C GLY A 83 2.32 12.78 -7.41
N GLY A 84 2.42 11.81 -8.32
CA GLY A 84 2.18 10.40 -8.04
C GLY A 84 3.23 9.71 -7.19
N ILE A 85 3.00 8.43 -6.96
CA ILE A 85 3.75 7.58 -6.04
C ILE A 85 5.11 7.20 -6.65
N HIS A 86 6.23 7.53 -5.97
CA HIS A 86 7.56 7.11 -6.43
C HIS A 86 7.86 5.64 -6.09
N ALA A 87 7.40 5.16 -4.93
CA ALA A 87 7.64 3.79 -4.49
C ALA A 87 6.40 3.25 -3.77
N LEU A 88 5.82 2.22 -4.37
CA LEU A 88 4.68 1.49 -3.82
C LEU A 88 5.15 0.09 -3.41
N GLN A 89 5.11 -0.20 -2.12
CA GLN A 89 5.39 -1.53 -1.59
C GLN A 89 4.09 -2.32 -1.51
N LEU A 90 3.98 -3.31 -2.39
CA LEU A 90 2.81 -4.18 -2.44
C LEU A 90 3.06 -5.48 -1.70
N ARG A 91 2.14 -5.87 -0.83
CA ARG A 91 2.12 -7.19 -0.19
C ARG A 91 0.80 -7.87 -0.50
N THR A 92 0.84 -8.83 -1.41
CA THR A 92 -0.32 -9.65 -1.75
C THR A 92 -0.26 -10.95 -1.00
N ARG A 93 -1.25 -11.22 -0.15
CA ARG A 93 -1.40 -12.44 0.64
C ARG A 93 -2.64 -13.19 0.20
N THR A 94 -2.64 -14.50 0.42
CA THR A 94 -3.87 -15.29 0.30
C THR A 94 -4.64 -15.21 1.63
N PRO A 95 -5.98 -15.33 1.62
CA PRO A 95 -6.77 -15.33 2.85
C PRO A 95 -6.29 -16.41 3.83
N GLY A 96 -5.89 -17.59 3.35
CA GLY A 96 -5.32 -18.63 4.19
C GLY A 96 -3.94 -18.30 4.79
N GLU A 97 -3.10 -17.50 4.10
CA GLU A 97 -1.86 -16.99 4.67
C GLU A 97 -2.11 -15.89 5.71
N GLU A 98 -3.06 -15.01 5.44
CA GLU A 98 -3.42 -13.94 6.37
C GLU A 98 -4.07 -14.48 7.64
N GLU A 99 -4.96 -15.46 7.53
CA GLU A 99 -5.54 -16.14 8.69
C GLU A 99 -4.46 -16.81 9.55
N ARG A 100 -3.47 -17.46 8.92
CA ARG A 100 -2.32 -18.04 9.66
C ARG A 100 -1.40 -17.00 10.29
N LEU A 101 -1.24 -15.82 9.67
CA LEU A 101 -0.42 -14.74 10.21
C LEU A 101 -1.15 -14.00 11.33
N SER A 102 -2.43 -13.69 11.17
CA SER A 102 -3.26 -13.08 12.21
C SER A 102 -3.37 -13.98 13.45
N ALA A 103 -3.30 -15.32 13.28
CA ALA A 103 -3.20 -16.27 14.38
C ALA A 103 -1.81 -16.32 15.04
N LYS A 104 -0.73 -15.92 14.34
CA LYS A 104 0.65 -15.91 14.84
C LYS A 104 1.09 -14.58 15.43
N GLU A 105 0.63 -13.46 14.87
CA GLU A 105 0.98 -12.10 15.34
C GLU A 105 0.42 -11.79 16.74
N GLY A 106 -0.56 -12.55 17.22
CA GLY A 106 -1.00 -12.54 18.63
C GLY A 106 -0.05 -13.25 19.62
N VAL A 107 1.00 -13.93 19.15
CA VAL A 107 1.91 -14.75 19.98
C VAL A 107 3.34 -14.18 20.02
N GLU A 108 3.73 -13.32 19.07
CA GLU A 108 5.12 -12.85 18.91
C GLU A 108 5.37 -11.44 19.48
N GLY A 109 4.60 -11.04 20.50
CA GLY A 109 4.72 -9.75 21.20
C GLY A 109 5.68 -9.72 22.40
N GLU A 110 6.45 -10.79 22.66
CA GLU A 110 7.42 -10.83 23.76
C GLU A 110 8.73 -11.43 23.27
N GLY A 111 9.68 -10.57 22.91
CA GLY A 111 10.94 -11.01 22.33
C GLY A 111 11.88 -9.91 21.90
N ARG A 112 12.05 -8.86 22.72
CA ARG A 112 13.31 -8.11 22.73
C ARG A 112 13.55 -7.37 24.03
#